data_AF-A0A9D5GQ17-F1
#
_entry.id   AF-A0A9D5GQ17-F1
#
_cell.length_a   1.000
_cell.length_b   1.000
_cell.length_c   1.000
_cell.angle_alpha   90.00
_cell.angle_beta   90.00
_cell.angle_gamma   90.00
#
_symmetry.space_group_name_H-M   'P 1'
#
loop_
_entity.id
_entity.type
_entity.pdbx_description
1 polymer ?
#
loop_
_entity_poly.entity_id
_entity_poly.type
_entity_poly.pdbx_seq_one_letter_code
_entity_poly.pdbx_strand_id
1 'polypeptide(L)'
;MTALKIHQLWKHVQLTNNWLECDTSTMDDLSPSWYERREVLQNNSKEYQEFITELKREHAIETGIVERMYDLEKGITETFIKKGFVASYISHNDTNVSVPKLLAYLSDHLNAIDFVFDVVKENKRILMDL
;
A
#
# COMPACT_ATOMS: atom_id res chain seq x y z
N MET A 1 -17.14 -14.72 -40.64
CA MET A 1 -15.72 -14.95 -40.29
C MET A 1 -15.64 -14.99 -38.77
N THR A 2 -15.37 -16.16 -38.20
CA THR A 2 -15.38 -16.37 -36.75
C THR A 2 -14.03 -15.93 -36.18
N ALA A 3 -14.02 -15.01 -35.21
CA ALA A 3 -12.79 -14.54 -34.59
C ALA A 3 -12.10 -15.70 -33.85
N LEU A 4 -10.81 -15.93 -34.15
CA LEU A 4 -9.99 -16.92 -33.45
C LEU A 4 -9.85 -16.50 -31.97
N LYS A 5 -10.30 -17.37 -31.06
CA LYS A 5 -10.07 -17.23 -29.62
C LYS A 5 -8.59 -17.48 -29.33
N ILE A 6 -7.87 -16.44 -28.92
CA ILE A 6 -6.49 -16.56 -28.44
C ILE A 6 -6.54 -17.03 -26.99
N HIS A 7 -6.06 -18.24 -26.72
CA HIS A 7 -5.87 -18.74 -25.37
C HIS A 7 -4.48 -18.34 -24.89
N GLN A 8 -4.40 -17.34 -24.00
CA GLN A 8 -3.15 -16.96 -23.32
C GLN A 8 -2.97 -17.89 -22.11
N LEU A 9 -2.03 -18.83 -22.20
CA LEU A 9 -1.60 -19.62 -21.04
C LEU A 9 -0.67 -18.75 -20.20
N TRP A 10 -0.92 -18.69 -18.89
CA TRP A 10 0.00 -18.03 -17.96
C TRP A 10 1.38 -18.66 -18.06
N LYS A 11 2.42 -17.81 -18.09
CA LYS A 11 3.82 -18.19 -18.00
C LYS A 11 4.41 -17.53 -16.78
N HIS A 12 5.23 -18.25 -16.02
CA HIS A 12 5.92 -17.67 -14.87
C HIS A 12 6.85 -16.56 -15.33
N VAL A 13 6.94 -15.51 -14.51
CA VAL A 13 7.88 -14.42 -14.74
C VAL A 13 9.29 -14.97 -14.56
N GLN A 14 10.12 -14.83 -15.60
CA GLN A 14 11.55 -15.10 -15.50
C GLN A 14 12.27 -13.77 -15.32
N LEU A 15 12.92 -13.59 -14.16
CA LEU A 15 13.80 -12.45 -13.93
C LEU A 15 15.07 -12.67 -14.75
N THR A 16 15.28 -11.86 -15.78
CA THR A 16 16.53 -11.81 -16.55
C THR A 16 17.42 -10.70 -16.02
N ASN A 17 18.70 -10.66 -16.39
CA ASN A 17 19.62 -9.60 -15.95
C ASN A 17 19.42 -8.26 -16.66
N ASN A 18 18.45 -8.14 -17.58
CA ASN A 18 18.23 -6.93 -18.36
C ASN A 18 17.85 -5.72 -17.49
N TRP A 19 17.35 -5.94 -16.27
CA TRP A 19 17.05 -4.85 -15.33
C TRP A 19 18.31 -4.11 -14.85
N LEU A 20 19.50 -4.71 -14.96
CA LEU A 20 20.77 -4.04 -14.65
C LEU A 20 21.08 -2.89 -15.61
N GLU A 21 20.46 -2.88 -16.80
CA GLU A 21 20.61 -1.84 -17.81
C GLU A 21 19.48 -0.80 -17.74
N CYS A 22 18.54 -0.92 -16.78
CA CYS A 22 17.48 0.06 -16.61
C CYS A 22 18.07 1.42 -16.24
N ASP A 23 17.58 2.47 -16.88
CA ASP A 23 17.93 3.85 -16.55
C ASP A 23 17.38 4.22 -15.17
N THR A 24 18.28 4.46 -14.22
CA THR A 24 17.95 4.88 -12.85
C THR A 24 18.18 6.37 -12.61
N SER A 25 18.54 7.15 -13.64
CA SER A 25 18.94 8.57 -13.50
C SER A 25 17.93 9.41 -12.71
N THR A 26 16.63 9.20 -12.96
CA THR A 26 15.55 9.91 -12.22
C THR A 26 15.54 9.55 -10.73
N MET A 27 15.81 8.30 -10.38
CA MET A 27 15.92 7.87 -8.97
C MET A 27 17.23 8.40 -8.36
N ASP A 28 18.32 8.38 -9.12
CA ASP A 28 19.62 8.87 -8.69
C ASP A 28 19.56 10.36 -8.35
N ASP A 29 18.83 11.16 -9.13
CA ASP A 29 18.58 12.59 -8.87
C ASP A 29 17.74 12.84 -7.60
N LEU A 30 16.79 11.94 -7.30
CA LEU A 30 15.91 12.06 -6.12
C LEU A 30 16.56 11.51 -4.84
N SER A 31 17.50 10.58 -4.98
CA SER A 31 18.09 9.85 -3.86
C SER A 31 18.74 10.75 -2.79
N PRO A 32 19.48 11.83 -3.10
CA PRO A 32 20.13 12.65 -2.09
C PRO A 32 19.09 13.40 -1.24
N SER A 33 18.08 13.99 -1.90
CA SER A 33 16.98 14.69 -1.23
C SER A 33 16.18 13.76 -0.33
N TRP A 34 15.98 12.51 -0.78
CA TRP A 34 15.33 11.49 0.04
C TRP A 34 16.16 11.10 1.27
N TYR A 35 17.47 10.92 1.14
CA TYR A 35 18.33 10.58 2.28
C TYR A 35 18.37 11.71 3.32
N GLU A 36 18.47 12.96 2.89
CA GLU A 36 18.40 14.13 3.79
C GLU A 36 17.07 14.18 4.53
N ARG A 37 15.95 14.04 3.79
CA ARG A 37 14.62 14.04 4.40
C ARG A 37 14.43 12.88 5.38
N ARG A 38 14.95 11.69 5.05
CA ARG A 38 14.92 10.52 5.93
C ARG A 38 15.63 10.79 7.25
N GLU A 39 16.80 11.42 7.22
CA GLU A 39 17.55 11.75 8.43
C GLU A 39 16.77 12.73 9.33
N VAL A 40 16.18 13.78 8.74
CA VAL A 40 15.29 14.72 9.45
C VAL A 40 14.13 13.99 10.12
N LEU A 41 13.46 13.10 9.38
CA LEU A 41 12.34 12.31 9.92
C LEU A 41 12.81 11.38 11.06
N GLN A 42 13.91 10.66 10.90
CA GLN A 42 14.44 9.78 11.95
C GLN A 42 14.79 10.55 13.24
N ASN A 43 15.29 11.77 13.11
CA ASN A 43 15.59 12.64 14.24
C ASN A 43 14.34 13.28 14.86
N ASN A 44 13.24 13.41 14.10
CA ASN A 44 11.95 13.91 14.56
C ASN A 44 10.95 12.78 14.78
N SER A 45 11.05 12.15 15.96
CA SER A 45 10.23 10.97 16.30
C SER A 45 8.73 11.16 16.08
N LYS A 46 8.16 12.35 16.33
CA LYS A 46 6.72 12.58 16.15
C LYS A 46 6.32 12.62 14.68
N GLU A 47 6.99 13.46 13.90
CA GLU A 47 6.70 13.63 12.46
C GLU A 47 6.89 12.32 11.69
N TYR A 48 7.91 11.54 12.06
CA TYR A 48 8.12 10.22 11.49
C TYR A 48 7.00 9.23 11.84
N GLN A 49 6.55 9.19 13.10
CA GLN A 49 5.43 8.31 13.47
C GLN A 49 4.13 8.71 12.76
N GLU A 50 3.86 10.00 12.61
CA GLU A 50 2.70 10.50 11.86
C GLU A 50 2.79 10.09 10.38
N PHE A 51 3.94 10.33 9.74
CA PHE A 51 4.18 9.93 8.35
C PHE A 51 4.00 8.42 8.13
N ILE A 52 4.61 7.58 8.98
CA ILE A 52 4.48 6.12 8.88
C ILE A 52 3.03 5.68 9.11
N THR A 53 2.32 6.31 10.04
CA THR A 53 0.91 6.02 10.30
C THR A 53 0.03 6.33 9.10
N GLU A 54 0.23 7.49 8.46
CA GLU A 54 -0.50 7.88 7.25
C GLU A 54 -0.20 6.94 6.08
N LEU A 55 1.08 6.63 5.85
CA LEU A 55 1.53 5.71 4.79
C LEU A 55 0.90 4.31 4.94
N LYS A 56 0.88 3.76 6.16
CA LYS A 56 0.26 2.45 6.42
C LYS A 56 -1.24 2.46 6.14
N ARG A 57 -1.94 3.54 6.49
CA ARG A 57 -3.38 3.67 6.22
C ARG A 57 -3.67 3.83 4.74
N GLU A 58 -2.85 4.61 4.03
CA GLU A 58 -2.95 4.77 2.57
C GLU A 58 -2.86 3.42 1.89
N HIS A 59 -1.83 2.62 2.16
CA HIS A 59 -1.71 1.28 1.59
C HIS A 59 -2.86 0.35 2.00
N ALA A 60 -3.31 0.39 3.25
CA ALA A 60 -4.44 -0.44 3.70
C ALA A 60 -5.73 -0.15 2.90
N ILE A 61 -5.93 1.13 2.54
CA ILE A 61 -7.04 1.55 1.68
C ILE A 61 -6.82 1.10 0.23
N GLU A 62 -5.64 1.40 -0.33
CA GLU A 62 -5.32 1.10 -1.72
C GLU A 62 -5.44 -0.38 -2.06
N THR A 63 -4.97 -1.27 -1.18
CA THR A 63 -5.11 -2.72 -1.36
C THR A 63 -6.56 -3.12 -1.61
N GLY A 64 -7.50 -2.60 -0.80
CA GLY A 64 -8.92 -2.91 -0.94
C GLY A 64 -9.55 -2.37 -2.22
N ILE A 65 -9.13 -1.17 -2.66
CA ILE A 65 -9.59 -0.55 -3.91
C ILE A 65 -9.07 -1.33 -5.12
N VAL A 66 -7.78 -1.67 -5.15
CA VAL A 66 -7.14 -2.44 -6.24
C VAL A 66 -7.76 -3.82 -6.38
N GLU A 67 -8.06 -4.47 -5.25
CA GLU A 67 -8.72 -5.78 -5.20
C GLU A 67 -10.24 -5.70 -5.42
N ARG A 68 -10.80 -4.50 -5.60
CA ARG A 68 -12.24 -4.23 -5.81
C ARG A 68 -13.13 -4.77 -4.67
N MET A 69 -12.61 -4.75 -3.45
CA MET A 69 -13.32 -5.18 -2.24
C MET A 69 -14.37 -4.15 -1.80
N TYR A 70 -14.12 -2.87 -2.10
CA TYR A 70 -15.04 -1.75 -1.89
C TYR A 70 -14.63 -0.55 -2.76
N ASP A 71 -15.56 0.39 -2.91
CA ASP A 71 -15.29 1.76 -3.37
C ASP A 71 -15.28 2.70 -2.16
N LEU A 72 -14.49 3.77 -2.21
CA LEU A 72 -14.42 4.78 -1.16
C LEU A 72 -14.33 6.17 -1.76
N GLU A 73 -15.19 7.08 -1.31
CA GLU A 73 -15.15 8.48 -1.75
C GLU A 73 -13.80 9.12 -1.39
N LYS A 74 -13.25 9.91 -2.31
CA LYS A 74 -11.96 10.60 -2.13
C LYS A 74 -11.87 11.40 -0.82
N GLY A 75 -12.93 12.12 -0.43
CA GLY A 75 -12.95 12.90 0.82
C GLY A 75 -12.81 12.02 2.06
N ILE A 76 -13.42 10.83 2.04
CA ILE A 76 -13.30 9.85 3.12
C ILE A 76 -11.93 9.18 3.10
N THR A 77 -11.39 8.84 1.91
CA THR A 77 -10.02 8.33 1.76
C THR A 77 -9.00 9.27 2.42
N GLU A 78 -9.04 10.56 2.09
CA GLU A 78 -8.13 11.55 2.67
C GLU A 78 -8.32 11.72 4.18
N THR A 79 -9.57 11.66 4.64
CA THR A 79 -9.90 11.73 6.07
C THR A 79 -9.37 10.52 6.82
N PHE A 80 -9.51 9.32 6.26
CA PHE A 80 -9.03 8.08 6.85
C PHE A 80 -7.52 8.00 6.94
N ILE A 81 -6.80 8.44 5.90
CA ILE A 81 -5.33 8.54 5.94
C ILE A 81 -4.91 9.40 7.13
N LYS A 82 -5.46 10.62 7.24
CA LYS A 82 -5.04 11.61 8.26
C LYS A 82 -5.55 11.30 9.67
N LYS A 83 -6.79 10.84 9.80
CA LYS A 83 -7.50 10.77 11.10
C LYS A 83 -7.81 9.35 11.57
N GLY A 84 -7.57 8.34 10.74
CA GLY A 84 -7.82 6.94 11.05
C GLY A 84 -9.22 6.47 10.71
N PHE A 85 -9.43 5.15 10.84
CA PHE A 85 -10.65 4.47 10.42
C PHE A 85 -11.74 4.61 11.49
N VAL A 86 -12.57 5.64 11.35
CA VAL A 86 -13.66 5.94 12.30
C VAL A 86 -15.00 5.92 11.57
N ALA A 87 -15.93 5.11 12.08
CA ALA A 87 -17.27 4.94 11.48
C ALA A 87 -18.02 6.27 11.30
N SER A 88 -17.86 7.22 12.25
CA SER A 88 -18.56 8.50 12.23
C SER A 88 -18.13 9.43 11.09
N TYR A 89 -17.06 9.12 10.36
CA TYR A 89 -16.67 9.86 9.17
C TYR A 89 -17.39 9.37 7.90
N ILE A 90 -18.06 8.22 7.95
CA ILE A 90 -18.71 7.62 6.78
C ILE A 90 -20.21 7.89 6.77
N SER A 91 -20.70 8.43 5.66
CA SER A 91 -22.11 8.49 5.31
C SER A 91 -22.51 7.33 4.39
N HIS A 92 -23.82 7.10 4.23
CA HIS A 92 -24.34 5.94 3.51
C HIS A 92 -23.90 5.85 2.03
N ASN A 93 -23.56 6.98 1.41
CA ASN A 93 -23.21 7.05 -0.01
C ASN A 93 -21.70 7.07 -0.27
N ASP A 94 -20.86 7.02 0.76
CA ASP A 94 -19.41 7.22 0.60
C ASP A 94 -18.68 5.91 0.26
N THR A 95 -19.39 4.77 0.30
CA THR A 95 -18.88 3.44 -0.03
C THR A 95 -20.00 2.53 -0.53
N ASN A 96 -19.65 1.46 -1.24
CA ASN A 96 -20.58 0.50 -1.83
C ASN A 96 -20.83 -0.75 -0.94
N VAL A 97 -20.20 -0.81 0.24
CA VAL A 97 -20.38 -1.89 1.24
C VAL A 97 -20.91 -1.34 2.56
N SER A 98 -21.32 -2.21 3.49
CA SER A 98 -21.72 -1.73 4.82
C SER A 98 -20.52 -1.19 5.60
N VAL A 99 -20.73 -0.14 6.41
CA VAL A 99 -19.68 0.49 7.24
C VAL A 99 -18.93 -0.53 8.10
N PRO A 100 -19.58 -1.48 8.80
CA PRO A 100 -18.86 -2.49 9.58
C PRO A 100 -17.96 -3.38 8.72
N LYS A 101 -18.41 -3.72 7.50
CA LYS A 101 -17.64 -4.54 6.56
C LYS A 101 -16.42 -3.80 6.03
N LEU A 102 -16.57 -2.52 5.67
CA LEU A 102 -15.46 -1.65 5.27
C LEU A 102 -14.40 -1.56 6.38
N LEU A 103 -14.82 -1.29 7.61
CA LEU A 103 -13.89 -1.16 8.74
C LEU A 103 -13.17 -2.47 9.06
N ALA A 104 -13.83 -3.62 8.89
CA ALA A 104 -13.19 -4.93 9.02
C ALA A 104 -12.07 -5.10 7.98
N TYR A 105 -12.34 -4.85 6.70
CA TYR A 105 -11.32 -4.92 5.65
C TYR A 105 -10.14 -3.98 5.90
N LEU A 106 -10.42 -2.72 6.24
CA LEU A 106 -9.39 -1.73 6.54
C LEU A 106 -8.52 -2.15 7.73
N SER A 107 -9.12 -2.71 8.78
CA SER A 107 -8.39 -3.23 9.94
C SER A 107 -7.52 -4.43 9.56
N ASP A 108 -8.03 -5.37 8.78
CA ASP A 108 -7.29 -6.56 8.37
C ASP A 108 -6.09 -6.19 7.49
N HIS A 109 -6.28 -5.27 6.53
CA HIS A 109 -5.19 -4.79 5.68
C HIS A 109 -4.14 -4.02 6.48
N LEU A 110 -4.56 -3.17 7.42
CA LEU A 110 -3.62 -2.45 8.28
C LEU A 110 -2.80 -3.40 9.15
N ASN A 111 -3.43 -4.42 9.74
CA ASN A 111 -2.73 -5.46 10.49
C ASN A 111 -1.72 -6.22 9.62
N ALA A 112 -2.06 -6.53 8.37
CA ALA A 112 -1.15 -7.18 7.44
C ALA A 112 0.05 -6.28 7.09
N ILE A 113 -0.17 -4.98 6.91
CA ILE A 113 0.91 -4.01 6.68
C ILE A 113 1.79 -3.88 7.92
N ASP A 114 1.21 -3.78 9.12
CA ASP A 114 1.96 -3.76 10.37
C ASP A 114 2.88 -4.97 10.49
N PHE A 115 2.36 -6.16 10.19
CA PHE A 115 3.16 -7.39 10.15
C PHE A 115 4.34 -7.30 9.16
N VAL A 116 4.12 -6.80 7.94
CA VAL A 116 5.20 -6.62 6.95
C VAL A 116 6.28 -5.66 7.47
N PHE A 117 5.87 -4.54 8.08
CA PHE A 117 6.80 -3.58 8.67
C PHE A 117 7.61 -4.20 9.81
N ASP A 118 6.98 -4.99 10.69
CA ASP A 118 7.65 -5.66 11.80
C ASP A 118 8.69 -6.67 11.30
N VAL A 119 8.33 -7.50 10.32
CA VAL A 119 9.24 -8.47 9.71
C VAL A 119 10.47 -7.79 9.09
N VAL A 120 10.27 -6.73 8.32
CA VAL A 120 11.37 -5.97 7.69
C VAL A 120 12.24 -5.29 8.73
N LYS A 121 11.65 -4.66 9.75
CA LYS A 121 12.37 -3.96 10.81
C LYS A 121 13.24 -4.90 11.65
N GLU A 122 12.73 -6.09 11.96
CA GLU A 122 13.46 -7.07 12.77
C GLU A 122 14.44 -7.90 11.93
N ASN A 123 14.57 -7.63 10.63
CA ASN A 123 15.37 -8.40 9.68
C ASN A 123 15.05 -9.91 9.77
N LYS A 124 13.80 -10.23 10.14
CA LYS A 124 13.36 -11.61 10.35
C LYS A 124 13.30 -12.29 8.99
N ARG A 125 13.98 -13.44 8.88
CA ARG A 125 13.88 -14.29 7.70
C ARG A 125 12.40 -14.69 7.54
N ILE A 126 11.81 -14.34 6.41
CA ILE A 126 10.50 -14.85 6.02
C ILE A 126 10.65 -16.36 5.88
N LEU A 127 10.08 -17.11 6.82
CA LEU A 127 9.96 -18.57 6.71
C LEU A 127 8.78 -18.82 5.77
N MET A 128 9.10 -18.98 4.49
CA MET A 128 8.15 -19.49 3.51
C MET A 128 8.37 -21.00 3.46
N ASP A 129 7.78 -21.72 4.43
CA ASP A 129 7.69 -23.17 4.36
C ASP A 129 6.63 -23.50 3.29
N LEU A 130 7.10 -23.78 2.07
CA LEU A 130 6.32 -24.35 0.96
C LEU A 130 6.47 -25.88 0.96
#